data_AF-A0A0S8I5A5-F1
#
_entry.id   AF-A0A0S8I5A5-F1
#
_cell.length_a   1.000
_cell.length_b   1.000
_cell.length_c   1.000
_cell.angle_alpha   90.00
_cell.angle_beta   90.00
_cell.angle_gamma   90.00
#
_symmetry.space_group_name_H-M   'P 1'
#
loop_
_entity.id
_entity.type
_entity.pdbx_description
1 polymer ?
#
loop_
_entity_poly.entity_id
_entity_poly.type
_entity_poly.pdbx_seq_one_letter_code
_entity_poly.pdbx_strand_id
1 'polypeptide(L)' 'MPLFPSSLGIDFKTNHLILSLLRKSFRKMRLVDYRVYPLWTEGQREVQEAQWISLISTFISKNEVLSPVAHRHQGEFA' A
#
# COMPACT_ATOMS: atom_id res chain seq x y z
N MET A 1 17.31 8.78 11.54
CA MET A 1 16.18 8.84 10.58
C MET A 1 15.07 7.92 11.10
N PRO A 2 13.79 8.29 11.04
CA PRO A 2 12.72 7.34 11.38
C PRO A 2 12.78 6.14 10.43
N LEU A 3 12.73 4.93 10.97
CA LEU A 3 12.85 3.68 10.22
C LEU A 3 11.76 3.52 9.14
N PHE A 4 10.62 4.21 9.33
CA PHE A 4 9.51 4.25 8.38
C PHE A 4 9.01 5.70 8.25
N PRO A 5 9.45 6.46 7.23
CA PRO A 5 8.95 7.82 7.01
C PRO A 5 7.50 7.81 6.47
N SER A 6 6.99 6.67 6.01
CA SER A 6 5.64 6.49 5.48
C SER A 6 4.90 5.34 6.18
N SER A 7 3.57 5.39 6.17
CA SER A 7 2.67 4.38 6.70
C SER A 7 1.48 4.21 5.77
N LEU A 8 1.15 2.96 5.44
CA LEU A 8 -0.04 2.59 4.67
C LEU A 8 -1.16 2.21 5.64
N GLY A 9 -2.31 2.85 5.48
CA GLY A 9 -3.57 2.46 6.12
C GLY A 9 -4.47 1.74 5.12
N ILE A 10 -5.10 0.66 5.57
CA ILE A 10 -6.06 -0.15 4.83
C ILE A 10 -7.28 -0.31 5.74
N ASP A 11 -8.44 0.16 5.31
CA ASP A 11 -9.68 0.11 6.09
C ASP A 11 -10.83 -0.44 5.23
N PHE A 12 -11.39 -1.56 5.67
CA PHE A 12 -12.56 -2.18 5.07
C PHE A 12 -13.82 -1.71 5.81
N LYS A 13 -14.64 -0.93 5.11
CA LYS A 13 -16.02 -0.61 5.50
C LYS A 13 -16.98 -1.51 4.74
N THR A 14 -18.24 -1.53 5.18
CA THR A 14 -19.31 -2.41 4.64
C THR A 14 -19.34 -2.44 3.11
N ASN A 15 -19.18 -1.29 2.45
CA ASN A 15 -19.26 -1.17 0.99
C ASN A 15 -18.02 -0.53 0.37
N HIS A 16 -16.94 -0.31 1.13
CA HIS A 16 -15.79 0.45 0.63
C HIS A 16 -14.47 -0.03 1.20
N LEU A 17 -13.43 -0.05 0.37
CA LEU A 17 -12.04 -0.18 0.74
C LEU A 17 -11.41 1.21 0.70
N ILE A 18 -10.89 1.66 1.83
CA ILE A 18 -10.19 2.93 1.96
C ILE A 18 -8.70 2.62 2.11
N LEU A 19 -7.89 3.20 1.22
CA LEU A 19 -6.44 3.17 1.29
C LEU A 19 -5.93 4.57 1.57
N SER A 20 -4.99 4.71 2.51
CA SER A 20 -4.39 6.00 2.85
C SER A 20 -2.88 5.86 3.01
N LEU A 21 -2.12 6.81 2.47
CA LEU A 21 -0.68 6.90 2.67
C LEU A 21 -0.37 8.11 3.54
N LEU A 22 0.21 7.86 4.70
CA LEU A 22 0.66 8.90 5.62
C LEU A 22 2.17 9.02 5.54
N ARG A 23 2.70 10.24 5.61
CA ARG A 23 4.13 10.50 5.74
C ARG A 23 4.42 11.28 7.01
N LYS A 24 5.36 10.77 7.79
CA LYS A 24 5.87 11.40 9.00
C LYS A 24 7.05 12.30 8.64
N SER A 25 6.88 13.59 8.85
CA SER A 25 7.97 14.56 8.94
C SER A 25 8.32 14.82 10.41
N PHE A 26 9.42 15.54 10.68
CA PHE A 26 9.80 15.90 12.04
C PHE A 26 8.62 16.58 12.77
N ARG A 27 8.03 15.87 13.75
CA ARG A 27 6.85 16.27 14.55
C ARG A 27 5.49 16.41 13.86
N LYS A 28 5.34 16.05 12.57
CA LYS A 28 4.04 16.16 11.87
C LYS A 28 3.74 14.93 11.02
N MET A 29 2.46 14.59 10.92
CA MET A 29 1.95 13.57 10.02
C MET A 29 1.15 14.25 8.91
N ARG A 30 1.36 13.84 7.66
CA ARG A 30 0.64 14.37 6.49
C ARG A 30 0.02 13.23 5.71
N LEU A 31 -1.20 13.41 5.24
CA LEU A 31 -1.81 12.55 4.23
C LEU A 31 -1.19 12.87 2.87
N VAL A 32 -0.64 11.86 2.21
CA VAL A 32 0.06 11.96 0.92
C VAL A 32 -0.83 11.55 -0.23
N ASP A 33 -1.53 10.42 -0.09
CA ASP A 33 -2.51 9.95 -1.06
C ASP A 33 -3.62 9.20 -0.31
N TYR A 34 -4.81 9.17 -0.90
CA TYR A 34 -5.89 8.32 -0.44
C TYR A 34 -6.76 7.88 -1.61
N ARG A 35 -7.36 6.69 -1.48
CA ARG A 35 -8.33 6.18 -2.44
C ARG A 35 -9.46 5.50 -1.70
N VAL A 36 -10.66 5.66 -2.24
CA VAL A 36 -11.86 4.98 -1.76
C VAL A 36 -12.39 4.19 -2.94
N TYR A 37 -12.41 2.87 -2.80
CA TYR A 37 -12.94 1.96 -3.80
C TYR A 37 -14.24 1.36 -3.29
N PRO A 38 -15.31 1.34 -4.11
CA PRO A 38 -16.49 0.57 -3.76
C PRO A 38 -16.13 -0.92 -3.71
N LEU A 39 -16.61 -1.61 -2.68
CA LEU A 39 -16.52 -3.06 -2.58
C LEU A 39 -17.85 -3.65 -3.02
N TRP A 40 -17.76 -4.57 -3.97
CA TRP A 40 -18.91 -5.29 -4.46
C TRP A 40 -19.13 -6.47 -3.52
N THR A 41 -20.32 -6.55 -2.93
CA THR A 41 -20.70 -7.62 -2.01
C THR A 41 -21.25 -8.84 -2.73
N GLU A 42 -21.44 -8.75 -4.04
CA GLU A 42 -22.00 -9.81 -4.88
C GLU A 42 -20.87 -10.49 -5.68
N GLY A 43 -20.83 -11.82 -5.67
CA GLY A 43 -19.87 -12.63 -6.43
C GLY A 43 -19.14 -13.68 -5.61
N GLN A 44 -18.30 -14.48 -6.28
CA GLN A 44 -17.44 -15.48 -5.62
C GLN A 44 -16.39 -14.78 -4.75
N ARG A 45 -16.18 -15.31 -3.54
CA ARG A 45 -15.27 -14.75 -2.54
C ARG A 45 -13.84 -14.58 -3.08
N GLU A 46 -13.35 -15.56 -3.82
CA GLU A 46 -11.99 -15.55 -4.37
C GLU A 46 -11.81 -14.40 -5.37
N VAL A 47 -12.85 -14.09 -6.15
CA VAL A 47 -12.83 -12.97 -7.11
C VAL A 47 -12.78 -11.64 -6.37
N GLN A 48 -13.51 -11.52 -5.27
CA GLN A 48 -13.49 -10.31 -4.43
C GLN A 48 -12.11 -10.11 -3.78
N GLU A 49 -11.53 -11.17 -3.20
CA GLU A 49 -10.20 -11.11 -2.61
C GLU A 49 -9.12 -10.74 -3.65
N ALA A 50 -9.20 -11.32 -4.86
CA ALA A 50 -8.31 -10.98 -5.97
C ALA A 50 -8.43 -9.50 -6.39
N GLN A 51 -9.65 -8.96 -6.43
CA GLN A 51 -9.88 -7.54 -6.70
C GLN A 51 -9.27 -6.66 -5.61
N TRP A 52 -9.45 -6.98 -4.33
CA TRP A 52 -8.88 -6.21 -3.22
C TRP A 52 -7.36 -6.20 -3.27
N ILE A 53 -6.74 -7.36 -3.51
CA ILE A 53 -5.29 -7.50 -3.65
C ILE A 53 -4.78 -6.64 -4.81
N SER A 54 -5.48 -6.65 -5.96
CA SER A 54 -5.14 -5.84 -7.12
C SER A 54 -5.19 -4.33 -6.82
N LEU A 55 -6.25 -3.86 -6.14
CA LEU A 55 -6.42 -2.47 -5.74
C LEU A 55 -5.33 -2.00 -4.75
N ILE A 56 -5.04 -2.82 -3.75
CA ILE A 56 -3.98 -2.55 -2.75
C ILE A 56 -2.61 -2.50 -3.43
N SER A 57 -2.30 -3.50 -4.27
CA SER A 57 -1.02 -3.59 -4.99
C SER A 57 -0.82 -2.40 -5.92
N THR A 58 -1.87 -2.01 -6.66
CA THR A 58 -1.84 -0.84 -7.55
C THR A 58 -1.57 0.45 -6.78
N PHE A 59 -2.21 0.62 -5.62
CA PHE A 59 -1.99 1.79 -4.77
C PHE A 59 -0.56 1.86 -4.21
N ILE A 60 -0.01 0.72 -3.78
CA ILE A 60 1.37 0.60 -3.29
C ILE A 60 2.37 0.92 -4.40
N SER A 61 2.20 0.32 -5.58
CA SER A 61 3.10 0.52 -6.73
C SER A 61 3.10 1.96 -7.22
N LYS A 62 1.92 2.60 -7.31
CA LYS A 62 1.81 4.01 -7.72
C LYS A 62 2.54 4.97 -6.78
N ASN A 63 2.57 4.64 -5.49
CA ASN A 63 3.12 5.52 -4.45
C ASN A 63 4.53 5.15 -4.02
N GLU A 64 5.20 4.21 -4.70
CA GLU A 64 6.56 3.73 -4.39
C GLU A 64 6.74 3.38 -2.90
N VAL A 65 5.67 2.90 -2.25
CA VAL A 65 5.66 2.66 -0.79
C VAL A 65 6.69 1.58 -0.41
N LEU A 66 6.94 0.65 -1.32
CA LEU A 66 8.06 -0.27 -1.28
C LEU A 66 9.26 0.40 -1.95
N SER A 67 10.18 0.95 -1.17
CA SER A 67 11.54 1.18 -1.65
C SER A 67 12.08 -0.14 -2.20
N PRO A 68 12.78 -0.17 -3.35
CA PRO A 68 13.50 -1.35 -3.75
C PRO A 68 14.47 -1.67 -2.62
N VAL A 69 14.30 -2.83 -1.98
CA VAL A 69 15.37 -3.42 -1.19
C VAL A 69 16.50 -3.60 -2.19
N ALA A 70 17.57 -2.84 -2.01
CA ALA A 70 18.75 -2.91 -2.85
C ALA A 70 19.10 -4.38 -3.09
N HIS A 71 19.04 -4.82 -4.35
CA HIS A 71 19.70 -6.04 -4.78
C HIS A 71 21.18 -5.88 -4.40
N ARG A 72 21.58 -6.43 -3.24
CA ARG A 72 22.99 -6.65 -2.96
C ARG A 72 23.44 -7.69 -3.98
N HIS A 73 24.20 -7.22 -4.96
CA HIS A 73 24.99 -8.07 -5.84
C HIS A 73 25.75 -9.09 -5.01
N GLN A 74 25.44 -10.36 -5.26
CA GLN A 74 26.18 -11.49 -4.76
C GLN A 74 27.01 -12.01 -5.95
N GLY A 75 28.33 -12.01 -5.80
CA GLY A 75 29.24 -12.74 -6.69
C GLY A 75 30.26 -11.90 -7.48
N GLU A 76 31.23 -11.31 -6.79
CA GLU A 76 32.62 -11.35 -7.27
C GLU A 76 33.36 -12.32 -6.36
N PHE A 77 33.57 -13.55 -6.84
CA PHE A 77 34.64 -14.40 -6.35
C PHE A 77 35.71 -14.38 -7.42
N ALA A 78 36.86 -13.83 -7.04
CA ALA A 78 38.14 -14.04 -7.71
C ALA A 78 38.58 -15.50 -7.59
#